data_AF-A0A7K2LUB2-F1
#
_entry.id   AF-A0A7K2LUB2-F1
#
_cell.length_a   1.000
_cell.length_b   1.000
_cell.length_c   1.000
_cell.angle_alpha   90.00
_cell.angle_beta   90.00
_cell.angle_gamma   90.00
#
_symmetry.space_group_name_H-M   'P 1'
#
loop_
_entity.id
_entity.type
_entity.pdbx_description
1 polymer ?
#
loop_
_entity_poly.entity_id
_entity_poly.type
_entity_poly.pdbx_seq_one_letter_code
_entity_poly.pdbx_strand_id
1 'polypeptide(L)'
;MGDGKLVGIVLVSHSATVAESVAELAKGLAGGGVAVPVAAAGGRPDGGLGTSAELVSAAAASVDRGAGVAVLTDLGSAVLTVKALLAEGDELPEDTRLVDAPFVEGAVAAVVTAA
;
A
#
# COMPACT_ATOMS: atom_id res chain seq x y z
N MET A 1 -21.02 12.68 10.24
CA MET A 1 -20.31 12.25 9.02
C MET A 1 -18.88 12.64 9.25
N GLY A 2 -17.99 11.66 9.47
CA GLY A 2 -16.58 11.95 9.70
C GLY A 2 -16.03 12.78 8.56
N ASP A 3 -15.18 13.76 8.87
CA ASP A 3 -14.46 14.56 7.87
C ASP A 3 -13.96 13.62 6.77
N GLY A 4 -14.24 13.93 5.50
CA GLY A 4 -14.09 13.04 4.34
C GLY A 4 -12.65 12.66 3.97
N LYS A 5 -11.86 12.22 4.95
CA LYS A 5 -10.51 11.71 4.85
C LYS A 5 -10.57 10.19 4.85
N LEU A 6 -9.79 9.56 3.98
CA LEU A 6 -9.72 8.11 3.80
C LEU A 6 -8.31 7.62 4.06
N VAL A 7 -8.19 6.42 4.63
CA VAL A 7 -6.90 5.74 4.76
C VAL A 7 -6.48 5.28 3.36
N GLY A 8 -5.29 5.69 2.93
CA GLY A 8 -4.68 5.19 1.70
C GLY A 8 -4.09 3.80 1.89
N ILE A 9 -4.17 2.95 0.88
CA ILE A 9 -3.60 1.60 0.92
C ILE A 9 -2.48 1.49 -0.10
N VAL A 10 -1.29 1.05 0.34
CA VAL A 10 -0.16 0.72 -0.54
C VAL A 10 0.15 -0.76 -0.42
N LEU A 11 0.16 -1.45 -1.55
CA LEU A 11 0.47 -2.88 -1.65
C LEU A 11 1.85 -3.05 -2.26
N VAL A 12 2.80 -3.46 -1.43
CA VAL A 12 4.22 -3.60 -1.78
C VAL A 12 4.57 -5.06 -2.06
N SER A 13 5.08 -5.35 -3.25
CA SER A 13 5.53 -6.70 -3.61
C SER A 13 6.86 -6.70 -4.35
N HIS A 14 7.55 -7.84 -4.35
CA HIS A 14 8.67 -8.06 -5.26
C HIS A 14 8.25 -8.05 -6.74
N SER A 15 6.97 -8.27 -7.04
CA SER A 15 6.44 -8.31 -8.39
C SER A 15 5.39 -7.22 -8.60
N ALA A 16 5.58 -6.39 -9.62
CA ALA A 16 4.58 -5.42 -10.06
C ALA A 16 3.22 -6.11 -10.33
N THR A 17 3.25 -7.21 -11.09
CA THR A 17 2.05 -7.98 -11.45
C THR A 17 1.32 -8.53 -10.23
N VAL A 18 2.04 -8.98 -9.19
CA VAL A 18 1.42 -9.47 -7.95
C VAL A 18 0.77 -8.31 -7.19
N ALA A 19 1.48 -7.20 -7.00
CA ALA A 19 0.93 -6.02 -6.30
C ALA A 19 -0.33 -5.49 -7.01
N GLU A 20 -0.29 -5.37 -8.34
CA GLU A 20 -1.42 -4.94 -9.16
C GLU A 20 -2.61 -5.91 -9.07
N SER A 21 -2.36 -7.21 -9.19
CA SER A 21 -3.43 -8.23 -9.12
C SER A 21 -4.13 -8.23 -7.77
N VAL A 22 -3.37 -8.06 -6.68
CA VAL A 22 -3.94 -7.99 -5.33
C VAL A 22 -4.70 -6.68 -5.12
N ALA A 23 -4.24 -5.55 -5.67
CA ALA A 23 -4.97 -4.29 -5.63
C ALA A 23 -6.32 -4.39 -6.32
N GLU A 24 -6.35 -4.96 -7.53
CA GLU A 24 -7.60 -5.15 -8.29
C GLU A 24 -8.54 -6.14 -7.61
N LEU A 25 -8.02 -7.24 -7.05
CA LEU A 25 -8.82 -8.17 -6.25
C LEU A 25 -9.45 -7.48 -5.04
N ALA A 26 -8.65 -6.74 -4.26
CA ALA A 26 -9.12 -6.08 -3.05
C ALA A 26 -10.19 -5.02 -3.35
N LYS A 27 -10.00 -4.21 -4.39
CA LYS A 27 -11.01 -3.24 -4.87
C LYS A 27 -12.30 -3.95 -5.32
N GLY A 28 -12.18 -5.03 -6.09
CA GLY A 28 -13.33 -5.79 -6.59
C GLY A 28 -14.16 -6.42 -5.48
N LEU A 29 -13.52 -6.86 -4.39
CA LEU A 29 -14.19 -7.46 -3.23
C LEU A 29 -14.78 -6.43 -2.25
N ALA A 30 -14.27 -5.19 -2.22
CA ALA A 30 -14.81 -4.12 -1.36
C ALA A 30 -16.21 -3.62 -1.78
N GLY A 31 -16.66 -3.98 -2.99
CA GLY A 31 -17.96 -3.57 -3.51
C GLY A 31 -18.00 -2.10 -3.95
N GLY A 32 -19.10 -1.69 -4.61
CA GLY A 32 -19.27 -0.35 -5.20
C GLY A 32 -19.54 0.78 -4.19
N GLY A 33 -18.99 0.68 -2.98
CA GLY A 33 -19.10 1.70 -1.92
C GLY A 33 -18.15 2.88 -2.12
N VAL A 34 -17.57 3.37 -1.03
CA VAL A 34 -16.59 4.47 -1.07
C VAL A 34 -15.35 4.04 -1.85
N ALA A 35 -14.87 4.92 -2.74
CA ALA A 35 -13.67 4.67 -3.52
C ALA A 35 -12.41 4.83 -2.65
N VAL A 36 -11.99 3.75 -2.00
CA VAL A 36 -10.74 3.70 -1.24
C VAL A 36 -9.54 3.89 -2.19
N PRO A 37 -8.62 4.82 -1.88
CA PRO A 37 -7.41 5.00 -2.67
C PRO A 37 -6.44 3.85 -2.41
N VAL A 38 -6.17 3.05 -3.45
CA VAL A 38 -5.29 1.88 -3.39
C VAL A 38 -4.25 1.98 -4.51
N ALA A 39 -2.97 1.87 -4.17
CA ALA A 39 -1.85 1.85 -5.11
C ALA A 39 -1.00 0.58 -4.92
N ALA A 40 -0.50 0.08 -6.04
CA ALA A 40 0.45 -1.01 -6.09
C ALA A 40 1.87 -0.43 -6.24
N ALA A 41 2.83 -0.99 -5.48
CA ALA A 41 4.25 -0.68 -5.59
C ALA A 41 5.02 -2.01 -5.67
N GLY A 42 5.35 -2.45 -6.88
CA GLY A 42 6.05 -3.72 -7.01
C GLY A 42 7.14 -3.73 -8.06
N GLY A 43 8.13 -4.58 -7.84
CA GLY A 43 9.29 -4.70 -8.71
C GLY A 43 10.30 -3.57 -8.55
N ARG A 44 11.28 -3.60 -9.43
CA ARG A 44 12.27 -2.55 -9.63
C ARG A 44 11.90 -1.70 -10.85
N PRO A 45 12.49 -0.50 -11.02
CA PRO A 45 12.24 0.35 -12.17
C PRO A 45 12.55 -0.29 -13.53
N ASP A 46 13.41 -1.32 -13.55
CA ASP A 46 13.75 -2.10 -14.75
C ASP A 46 12.74 -3.22 -15.07
N GLY A 47 11.65 -3.34 -14.29
CA GLY A 47 10.63 -4.38 -14.42
C GLY A 47 11.02 -5.74 -13.82
N GLY A 48 12.22 -5.86 -13.24
CA GLY A 48 12.66 -7.07 -12.54
C GLY A 48 12.03 -7.23 -11.16
N LEU A 49 12.15 -8.43 -10.61
CA LEU A 49 11.72 -8.69 -9.23
C LEU A 49 12.56 -7.90 -8.22
N GLY A 50 11.90 -7.30 -7.24
CA GLY A 50 12.53 -6.54 -6.17
C GLY A 50 11.61 -5.47 -5.62
N THR A 51 12.14 -4.61 -4.76
CA THR A 51 11.38 -3.52 -4.13
C THR A 51 12.14 -2.22 -4.35
N SER A 52 11.46 -1.18 -4.81
CA SER A 52 12.00 0.17 -4.96
C SER A 52 11.39 1.08 -3.91
N ALA A 53 12.24 1.77 -3.15
CA ALA A 53 11.80 2.76 -2.18
C ALA A 53 11.04 3.89 -2.88
N GLU A 54 11.53 4.33 -4.04
CA GLU A 54 10.93 5.39 -4.84
C GLU A 54 9.51 5.05 -5.30
N LEU A 55 9.27 3.80 -5.73
CA LEU A 55 7.93 3.33 -6.09
C LEU A 55 6.99 3.29 -4.88
N VAL A 56 7.50 2.91 -3.70
CA VAL A 56 6.73 2.88 -2.46
C VAL A 56 6.35 4.30 -2.02
N SER A 57 7.32 5.22 -1.97
CA SER A 57 7.11 6.62 -1.59
C SER A 57 6.15 7.32 -2.56
N ALA A 58 6.30 7.09 -3.87
CA ALA A 58 5.38 7.62 -4.88
C ALA A 58 3.96 7.05 -4.74
N ALA A 59 3.83 5.74 -4.49
CA ALA A 59 2.54 5.10 -4.26
C ALA A 59 1.86 5.66 -3.01
N ALA A 60 2.59 5.81 -1.90
CA ALA A 60 2.07 6.37 -0.66
C ALA A 60 1.57 7.81 -0.83
N ALA A 61 2.35 8.68 -1.48
CA ALA A 61 1.94 10.03 -1.80
C ALA A 61 0.67 10.08 -2.68
N SER A 62 0.52 9.13 -3.62
CA SER A 62 -0.64 9.09 -4.53
C SER A 62 -1.95 8.73 -3.82
N VAL A 63 -1.90 7.96 -2.72
CA VAL A 63 -3.08 7.48 -1.98
C VAL A 63 -3.39 8.27 -0.72
N ASP A 64 -2.52 9.16 -0.27
CA ASP A 64 -2.76 9.94 0.92
C ASP A 64 -3.97 10.88 0.75
N ARG A 65 -4.95 10.74 1.66
CA ARG A 65 -6.14 11.61 1.76
C ARG A 65 -6.27 12.23 3.15
N GLY A 66 -5.19 12.27 3.91
CA GLY A 66 -5.08 12.95 5.20
C GLY A 66 -5.56 12.14 6.41
N ALA A 67 -5.91 10.86 6.26
CA ALA A 67 -6.18 9.95 7.37
C ALA A 67 -5.05 8.92 7.59
N GLY A 68 -3.90 9.12 6.94
CA GLY A 68 -2.74 8.22 6.96
C GLY A 68 -2.77 7.16 5.86
N VAL A 69 -1.72 6.34 5.83
CA VAL A 69 -1.50 5.31 4.81
C VAL A 69 -1.18 3.97 5.47
N ALA A 70 -1.90 2.91 5.11
CA ALA A 70 -1.58 1.54 5.47
C ALA A 70 -0.76 0.89 4.37
N VAL A 71 0.45 0.45 4.71
CA VAL A 71 1.37 -0.25 3.81
C VAL A 71 1.35 -1.74 4.15
N LEU A 72 1.10 -2.59 3.15
CA LEU A 72 1.21 -4.04 3.27
C LEU A 72 2.33 -4.54 2.36
N THR A 73 3.09 -5.54 2.82
CA THR A 73 4.24 -6.09 2.09
C THR A 73 4.11 -7.60 1.91
N ASP A 74 4.68 -8.15 0.84
CA ASP A 74 4.65 -9.59 0.59
C ASP A 74 5.66 -10.41 1.42
N LEU A 75 6.95 -10.17 1.23
CA LEU A 75 8.05 -11.02 1.70
C LEU A 75 9.16 -10.17 2.32
N GLY A 76 10.03 -10.83 3.10
CA GLY A 76 10.91 -10.19 4.08
C GLY A 76 11.75 -9.00 3.61
N SER A 77 12.34 -9.01 2.40
CA SER A 77 13.12 -7.84 1.94
C SER A 77 12.26 -6.61 1.68
N ALA A 78 11.01 -6.77 1.25
CA ALA A 78 10.08 -5.65 1.08
C ALA A 78 9.73 -5.01 2.45
N VAL A 79 9.58 -5.85 3.49
CA VAL A 79 9.39 -5.40 4.88
C VAL A 79 10.55 -4.51 5.33
N LEU A 80 11.79 -4.91 5.05
CA LEU A 80 12.98 -4.14 5.44
C LEU A 80 13.04 -2.80 4.73
N THR A 81 12.73 -2.74 3.43
CA THR A 81 12.66 -1.48 2.68
C THR A 81 11.62 -0.53 3.27
N VAL A 82 10.40 -1.01 3.55
CA VAL A 82 9.34 -0.16 4.14
C VAL A 82 9.71 0.30 5.56
N LYS A 83 10.35 -0.56 6.37
CA LYS A 83 10.83 -0.17 7.70
C LYS A 83 11.92 0.91 7.64
N ALA A 84 12.80 0.86 6.64
CA ALA A 84 13.81 1.90 6.45
C ALA A 84 13.15 3.25 6.13
N LEU A 85 12.21 3.27 5.18
CA LEU A 85 11.46 4.48 4.82
C LEU A 85 10.69 5.09 6.01
N LEU A 86 10.06 4.24 6.83
CA LEU A 86 9.38 4.68 8.04
C LEU A 86 10.33 5.24 9.10
N ALA A 87 11.56 4.74 9.16
CA ALA A 87 12.57 5.21 10.11
C ALA A 87 13.22 6.54 9.69
N GLU A 88 13.34 6.78 8.39
CA GLU A 88 13.83 8.05 7.81
C GLU A 88 12.79 9.17 8.02
N GLY A 89 11.51 8.88 7.76
CA GLY A 89 10.38 9.70 8.19
C GLY A 89 10.09 10.95 7.36
N ASP A 90 10.80 11.17 6.26
CA ASP A 90 10.63 12.31 5.34
C ASP A 90 10.12 11.91 3.94
N GLU A 91 10.16 10.62 3.60
CA GLU A 91 9.68 10.11 2.30
C GLU A 91 8.22 9.63 2.28
N LEU A 92 7.63 9.38 3.44
CA LEU A 92 6.26 8.84 3.55
C LEU A 92 5.31 9.87 4.16
N PRO A 93 4.02 9.86 3.78
CA PRO A 93 3.00 10.70 4.41
C PRO A 93 2.93 10.52 5.93
N GLU A 94 2.45 11.55 6.63
CA GLU A 94 2.16 11.45 8.06
C GLU A 94 1.20 10.30 8.36
N ASP A 95 1.36 9.67 9.53
CA ASP A 95 0.58 8.50 9.95
C ASP A 95 0.66 7.28 9.01
N THR A 96 1.73 7.17 8.20
CA THR A 96 2.00 5.94 7.44
C THR A 96 2.38 4.80 8.38
N ARG A 97 1.76 3.63 8.21
CA ARG A 97 2.00 2.43 9.04
C ARG A 97 2.19 1.19 8.20
N LEU A 98 3.24 0.44 8.51
CA LEU A 98 3.40 -0.94 8.02
C LEU A 98 2.47 -1.87 8.81
N VAL A 99 1.59 -2.56 8.11
CA VAL A 99 0.63 -3.51 8.68
C VAL A 99 1.22 -4.91 8.62
N ASP A 100 1.27 -5.57 9.78
CA ASP A 100 1.71 -6.96 9.91
C ASP A 100 0.54 -7.91 9.61
N ALA A 101 0.38 -8.27 8.33
CA ALA A 101 -0.67 -9.15 7.86
C ALA A 101 -0.21 -9.96 6.64
N PRO A 102 -0.80 -11.15 6.38
CA PRO A 102 -0.65 -11.84 5.11
C PRO A 102 -1.05 -10.93 3.95
N PHE A 103 -0.25 -10.94 2.87
CA PHE A 103 -0.33 -9.90 1.84
C PHE A 103 -1.70 -9.81 1.16
N VAL A 104 -2.28 -10.94 0.73
CA VAL A 104 -3.54 -10.94 -0.03
C VAL A 104 -4.72 -10.72 0.91
N GLU A 105 -4.83 -11.52 1.96
CA GLU A 105 -5.94 -11.48 2.92
C GLU A 105 -5.97 -10.16 3.67
N GLY A 106 -4.79 -9.65 4.06
CA GLY A 106 -4.63 -8.35 4.69
C GLY A 106 -5.01 -7.21 3.76
N ALA A 107 -4.67 -7.28 2.46
CA ALA A 107 -5.04 -6.25 1.50
C ALA A 107 -6.56 -6.15 1.35
N VAL A 108 -7.24 -7.29 1.20
CA VAL A 108 -8.70 -7.34 1.12
C VAL A 108 -9.32 -6.77 2.40
N ALA A 109 -8.86 -7.21 3.57
CA ALA A 109 -9.38 -6.73 4.85
C ALA A 109 -9.16 -5.21 5.04
N ALA A 110 -7.98 -4.71 4.66
CA ALA A 110 -7.64 -3.29 4.77
C ALA A 110 -8.52 -2.42 3.87
N VAL A 111 -8.70 -2.82 2.60
CA VAL A 111 -9.55 -2.07 1.65
C VAL A 111 -11.02 -2.11 2.08
N VAL A 112 -11.54 -3.26 2.51
CA VAL A 112 -12.92 -3.38 3.00
C VAL A 112 -13.16 -2.54 4.25
N THR A 113 -12.18 -2.45 5.15
CA THR A 113 -12.29 -1.69 6.42
C THR A 113 -12.17 -0.18 6.19
N ALA A 114 -11.45 0.24 5.14
CA ALA A 114 -11.25 1.64 4.81
C ALA A 114 -12.40 2.26 4.00
N ALA A 115 -13.31 1.44 3.45
CA ALA A 115 -14.49 1.85 2.68
C ALA A 115 -15.65 2.28 3.58
#